data_AF-A0A7V7DX07-F1
#
_entry.id   AF-A0A7V7DX07-F1
#
_cell.length_a   1.000
_cell.length_b   1.000
_cell.length_c   1.000
_cell.angle_alpha   90.00
_cell.angle_beta   90.00
_cell.angle_gamma   90.00
#
_symmetry.space_group_name_H-M   'P 1'
#
loop_
_entity.id
_entity.type
_entity.pdbx_description
1 polymer ?
#
loop_
_entity_poly.entity_id
_entity_poly.type
_entity_poly.pdbx_seq_one_letter_code
_entity_poly.pdbx_strand_id
1 'polypeptide(L)'
;MGRMGPEKNAEPLQVVGRAKTPLVSRAAGTITRSLVKHVGSIVASCGAHAVLVYADALEEDGLSLLEGFGCKVFCVTKTPQQERQQEEKGTRFIRVPDVPLSRLGQVKIAVFMALTKGLVSRGDLVVCLSGFTASGTLDTLVVTEVGSEFEMLAPLRPEEEPSLDSGPEVIERVIEVATTLGNEGRERKPVGAIFVVGDASRVLSMSRPLILNPFRGHPEEKRNIMD
;
A
#
# COMPACT_ATOMS: atom_id res chain seq x y z
N MET A 1 -9.90 41.47 -56.25
CA MET A 1 -9.11 42.06 -55.15
C MET A 1 -9.96 42.07 -53.88
N GLY A 2 -9.97 40.94 -53.16
CA GLY A 2 -10.68 40.79 -51.89
C GLY A 2 -9.75 41.06 -50.72
N ARG A 3 -10.19 41.90 -49.77
CA ARG A 3 -9.40 42.38 -48.63
C ARG A 3 -9.18 41.26 -47.62
N MET A 4 -7.91 41.02 -47.30
CA MET A 4 -7.40 40.11 -46.28
C MET A 4 -7.60 40.78 -44.91
N GLY A 5 -8.50 40.24 -44.08
CA GLY A 5 -8.68 40.67 -42.69
C GLY A 5 -7.61 40.03 -41.77
N PRO A 6 -7.21 40.69 -40.67
CA PRO A 6 -6.05 40.28 -39.88
C PRO A 6 -6.32 38.99 -39.09
N GLU A 7 -5.29 38.14 -39.04
CA GLU A 7 -5.22 36.90 -38.26
C GLU A 7 -5.55 37.14 -36.78
N LYS A 8 -6.51 36.37 -36.25
CA LYS A 8 -6.79 36.30 -34.82
C LYS A 8 -5.62 35.60 -34.13
N ASN A 9 -4.85 36.34 -33.33
CA ASN A 9 -3.95 35.80 -32.33
C ASN A 9 -4.72 34.88 -31.38
N ALA A 10 -4.43 33.57 -31.42
CA ALA A 10 -4.88 32.62 -30.42
C ALA A 10 -3.95 32.72 -29.21
N GLU A 11 -4.42 33.32 -28.12
CA GLU A 11 -3.76 33.20 -26.82
C GLU A 11 -3.88 31.74 -26.33
N PRO A 12 -2.79 31.11 -25.84
CA PRO A 12 -2.89 29.77 -25.27
C PRO A 12 -3.64 29.82 -23.93
N LEU A 13 -4.71 29.02 -23.83
CA LEU A 13 -5.39 28.73 -22.56
C LEU A 13 -4.37 28.22 -21.54
N GLN A 14 -4.04 29.03 -20.55
CA GLN A 14 -3.41 28.55 -19.32
C GLN A 14 -4.45 27.74 -18.53
N VAL A 15 -4.39 26.42 -18.65
CA VAL A 15 -5.14 25.51 -17.79
C VAL A 15 -4.50 25.56 -16.39
N VAL A 16 -5.11 26.37 -15.53
CA VAL A 16 -4.87 26.38 -14.09
C VAL A 16 -5.32 25.03 -13.51
N GLY A 17 -4.37 24.25 -13.03
CA GLY A 17 -4.61 23.04 -12.25
C GLY A 17 -3.72 23.02 -11.01
N ARG A 18 -3.82 24.02 -10.13
CA ARG A 18 -3.32 23.87 -8.76
C ARG A 18 -4.12 22.73 -8.12
N ALA A 19 -3.44 21.64 -7.74
CA ALA A 19 -4.01 20.61 -6.90
C ALA A 19 -4.58 21.28 -5.64
N LYS A 20 -5.91 21.26 -5.49
CA LYS A 20 -6.57 21.76 -4.28
C LYS A 20 -6.19 20.81 -3.15
N THR A 21 -5.46 21.31 -2.16
CA THR A 21 -5.31 20.63 -0.87
C THR A 21 -6.70 20.25 -0.37
N PRO A 22 -6.96 18.97 -0.05
CA PRO A 22 -8.27 18.55 0.40
C PRO A 22 -8.65 19.33 1.67
N LEU A 23 -9.84 19.94 1.68
CA LEU A 23 -10.37 20.66 2.83
C LEU A 23 -10.67 19.64 3.93
N VAL A 24 -9.74 19.46 4.86
CA VAL A 24 -9.91 18.62 6.05
C VAL A 24 -11.04 19.18 6.91
N SER A 25 -12.04 18.36 7.24
CA SER A 25 -13.12 18.79 8.13
C SER A 25 -12.60 19.01 9.56
N ARG A 26 -13.12 20.00 10.29
CA ARG A 26 -12.74 20.25 11.69
C ARG A 26 -12.93 19.01 12.58
N ALA A 27 -13.94 18.19 12.28
CA ALA A 27 -14.18 16.92 12.95
C ALA A 27 -13.06 15.91 12.66
N ALA A 28 -12.65 15.75 11.40
CA ALA A 28 -11.62 14.80 11.00
C ALA A 28 -10.23 15.13 11.61
N GLY A 29 -9.87 16.41 11.69
CA GLY A 29 -8.65 16.83 12.39
C GLY A 29 -8.71 16.56 13.91
N THR A 30 -9.90 16.66 14.53
CA THR A 30 -10.08 16.34 15.95
C THR A 30 -9.96 14.84 16.21
N ILE A 31 -10.54 14.01 15.35
CA ILE A 31 -10.41 12.55 15.41
C ILE A 31 -8.94 12.15 15.28
N THR A 32 -8.24 12.68 14.27
CA THR A 32 -6.81 12.40 14.03
C THR A 32 -5.97 12.71 15.27
N ARG A 33 -6.10 13.93 15.83
CA ARG A 33 -5.37 14.30 17.06
C ARG A 33 -5.72 13.41 18.24
N SER A 34 -6.98 13.00 18.38
CA SER A 34 -7.40 12.12 19.46
C SER A 34 -6.78 10.73 19.33
N LEU A 35 -6.77 10.15 18.13
CA LEU A 35 -6.13 8.86 17.87
C LEU A 35 -4.63 8.91 18.17
N VAL A 36 -3.92 9.91 17.62
CA VAL A 36 -2.47 10.08 17.84
C VAL A 36 -2.16 10.30 19.32
N LYS A 37 -2.97 11.09 20.03
CA LYS A 37 -2.78 11.33 21.48
C LYS A 37 -2.91 10.06 22.33
N HIS A 38 -3.85 9.17 22.00
CA HIS A 38 -4.18 8.02 22.85
C HIS A 38 -3.56 6.69 22.38
N VAL A 39 -2.99 6.64 21.17
CA VAL A 39 -2.41 5.39 20.63
C VAL A 39 -1.28 4.86 21.51
N GLY A 40 -0.48 5.71 22.13
CA GLY A 40 0.59 5.28 23.04
C GLY A 40 0.07 4.47 24.23
N SER A 41 -1.06 4.89 24.83
CA SER A 41 -1.69 4.14 25.92
C SER A 41 -2.23 2.79 25.45
N ILE A 42 -2.75 2.72 24.22
CA ILE A 42 -3.22 1.46 23.62
C ILE A 42 -2.03 0.52 23.41
N VAL A 43 -0.95 1.01 22.79
CA VAL A 43 0.30 0.26 22.57
C VAL A 43 0.84 -0.31 23.87
N ALA A 44 0.92 0.50 24.93
CA ALA A 44 1.40 0.06 26.23
C ALA A 44 0.48 -0.96 26.89
N SER A 45 -0.85 -0.78 26.78
CA SER A 45 -1.83 -1.65 27.45
C SER A 45 -1.95 -3.03 26.77
N CYS A 46 -1.83 -3.10 25.45
CA CYS A 46 -1.86 -4.38 24.73
C CYS A 46 -0.48 -5.00 24.53
N GLY A 47 0.61 -4.30 24.86
CA GLY A 47 1.97 -4.79 24.62
C GLY A 47 2.28 -4.90 23.12
N ALA A 48 1.89 -3.89 22.33
CA ALA A 48 2.15 -3.93 20.89
C ALA A 48 3.66 -3.82 20.57
N HIS A 49 4.09 -4.61 19.61
CA HIS A 49 5.47 -4.74 19.17
C HIS A 49 5.82 -3.72 18.08
N ALA A 50 4.81 -3.31 17.29
CA ALA A 50 4.96 -2.31 16.25
C ALA A 50 3.70 -1.44 16.06
N VAL A 51 3.91 -0.23 15.55
CA VAL A 51 2.86 0.68 15.08
C VAL A 51 3.08 0.97 13.60
N LEU A 52 2.04 0.77 12.79
CA LEU A 52 2.01 1.14 11.37
C LEU A 52 1.12 2.36 11.18
N VAL A 53 1.62 3.44 10.60
CA VAL A 53 0.84 4.68 10.37
C VAL A 53 0.93 5.12 8.93
N TYR A 54 -0.20 5.28 8.26
CA TYR A 54 -0.24 5.77 6.89
C TYR A 54 0.24 7.22 6.77
N ALA A 55 1.26 7.44 5.92
CA ALA A 55 1.90 8.74 5.71
C ALA A 55 0.93 9.78 5.14
N ASP A 56 -0.04 9.36 4.32
CA ASP A 56 -1.11 10.22 3.77
C ASP A 56 -1.87 11.00 4.86
N ALA A 57 -1.84 10.53 6.10
CA ALA A 57 -2.66 11.02 7.19
C ALA A 57 -1.86 11.68 8.33
N LEU A 58 -0.53 11.76 8.17
CA LEU A 58 0.37 12.44 9.10
C LEU A 58 0.80 13.78 8.50
N GLU A 59 0.27 14.88 9.03
CA GLU A 59 0.89 16.20 8.87
C GLU A 59 2.28 16.21 9.55
N GLU A 60 3.11 17.22 9.24
CA GLU A 60 4.53 17.27 9.65
C GLU A 60 4.76 17.04 11.16
N ASP A 61 3.85 17.48 12.03
CA ASP A 61 3.95 17.36 13.49
C ASP A 61 3.46 16.02 14.07
N GLY A 62 2.74 15.22 13.29
CA GLY A 62 2.09 13.99 13.77
C GLY A 62 3.09 12.88 14.12
N LEU A 63 4.27 12.90 13.49
CA LEU A 63 5.31 11.87 13.65
C LEU A 63 6.06 11.99 14.97
N SER A 64 6.38 13.21 15.39
CA SER A 64 7.05 13.49 16.66
C SER A 64 6.23 13.03 17.87
N LEU A 65 4.89 12.95 17.72
CA LEU A 65 3.98 12.43 18.75
C LEU A 65 3.98 10.90 18.84
N LEU A 66 4.53 10.21 17.84
CA LEU A 66 4.68 8.76 17.82
C LEU A 66 6.06 8.32 18.34
N GLU A 67 6.96 9.27 18.60
CA GLU A 67 8.24 9.02 19.25
C GLU A 67 8.00 8.71 20.74
N GLY A 68 8.57 7.59 21.23
CA GLY A 68 8.51 7.24 22.65
C GLY A 68 7.49 6.16 23.05
N PHE A 69 6.83 5.49 22.09
CA PHE A 69 5.93 4.37 22.39
C PHE A 69 6.62 3.08 22.90
N GLY A 70 7.95 3.07 23.02
CA GLY A 70 8.70 1.88 23.46
C GLY A 70 8.67 0.71 22.47
N CYS A 71 8.06 0.89 21.29
CA CYS A 71 7.95 -0.10 20.22
C CYS A 71 8.46 0.48 18.89
N LYS A 72 8.53 -0.37 17.86
CA LYS A 72 8.92 0.09 16.51
C LYS A 72 7.76 0.87 15.88
N VAL A 73 8.03 2.01 15.25
CA VAL A 73 7.03 2.76 14.48
C VAL A 73 7.45 2.80 13.02
N PHE A 74 6.52 2.50 12.11
CA PHE A 74 6.74 2.51 10.68
C PHE A 74 5.70 3.38 9.97
N CYS A 75 6.16 4.29 9.12
CA CYS A 75 5.32 5.03 8.19
C CYS A 75 4.96 4.17 6.99
N VAL A 76 3.69 4.07 6.64
CA VAL A 76 3.26 3.36 5.43
C VAL A 76 3.16 4.36 4.29
N THR A 77 3.97 4.16 3.25
CA THR A 77 4.06 5.05 2.07
C THR A 77 3.48 4.36 0.84
N LYS A 78 2.85 5.15 -0.03
CA LYS A 78 2.27 4.72 -1.30
C LYS A 78 2.94 5.35 -2.51
N THR A 79 3.79 6.36 -2.35
CA THR A 79 4.41 7.02 -3.51
C THR A 79 5.91 7.24 -3.30
N PRO A 80 6.70 7.29 -4.38
CA PRO A 80 8.13 7.64 -4.29
C PRO A 80 8.37 9.01 -3.65
N GLN A 81 7.43 9.95 -3.79
CA GLN A 81 7.52 11.25 -3.12
C GLN A 81 7.43 11.10 -1.60
N GLN A 82 6.53 10.25 -1.10
CA GLN A 82 6.39 10.00 0.34
C GLN A 82 7.60 9.26 0.89
N GLU A 83 8.19 8.33 0.14
CA GLU A 83 9.42 7.65 0.50
C GLU A 83 10.55 8.66 0.72
N ARG A 84 10.82 9.53 -0.27
CA ARG A 84 11.83 10.60 -0.13
C ARG A 84 11.59 11.48 1.09
N GLN A 85 10.33 11.84 1.35
CA GLN A 85 9.99 12.61 2.55
C GLN A 85 10.28 11.88 3.85
N GLN A 86 10.10 10.55 3.91
CA GLN A 86 10.44 9.76 5.10
C GLN A 86 11.96 9.56 5.22
N GLU A 87 12.67 9.39 4.10
CA GLU A 87 14.13 9.31 4.07
C GLU A 87 14.77 10.61 4.59
N GLU A 88 14.31 11.76 4.13
CA GLU A 88 14.76 13.09 4.61
C GLU A 88 14.52 13.27 6.11
N LYS A 89 13.42 12.73 6.63
CA LYS A 89 13.08 12.76 8.06
C LYS A 89 13.81 11.69 8.88
N GLY A 90 14.48 10.73 8.25
CA GLY A 90 15.12 9.59 8.91
C GLY A 90 14.12 8.63 9.59
N THR A 91 12.85 8.66 9.19
CA THR A 91 11.80 7.79 9.76
C THR A 91 11.81 6.43 9.08
N ARG A 92 11.48 5.37 9.83
CA ARG A 92 11.33 4.03 9.23
C ARG A 92 10.04 3.99 8.45
N PHE A 93 10.08 3.45 7.23
CA PHE A 93 8.89 3.36 6.39
C PHE A 93 8.76 2.00 5.68
N ILE A 94 7.54 1.74 5.21
CA ILE A 94 7.14 0.55 4.46
C ILE A 94 6.37 1.01 3.24
N ARG A 95 6.92 0.74 2.06
CA ARG A 95 6.20 0.90 0.80
C ARG A 95 5.10 -0.15 0.67
N VAL A 96 3.89 0.30 0.36
CA VAL A 96 2.73 -0.53 -0.04
C VAL A 96 2.21 -0.04 -1.39
N PRO A 97 1.61 -0.89 -2.24
CA PRO A 97 1.15 -0.49 -3.57
C PRO A 97 0.21 0.73 -3.61
N ASP A 98 0.34 1.55 -4.65
CA ASP A 98 -0.49 2.75 -4.84
C ASP A 98 -1.81 2.42 -5.53
N VAL A 99 -2.67 1.73 -4.81
CA VAL A 99 -3.96 1.26 -5.33
C VAL A 99 -5.08 1.63 -4.36
N PRO A 100 -6.29 1.91 -4.87
CA PRO A 100 -7.41 2.19 -3.99
C PRO A 100 -7.75 0.93 -3.19
N LEU A 101 -7.74 1.08 -1.86
CA LEU A 101 -8.01 0.04 -0.89
C LEU A 101 -9.01 0.55 0.14
N SER A 102 -9.82 -0.35 0.69
CA SER A 102 -10.57 -0.07 1.91
C SER A 102 -9.61 0.15 3.08
N ARG A 103 -10.06 0.80 4.16
CA ARG A 103 -9.26 1.00 5.38
C ARG A 103 -8.72 -0.32 5.94
N LEU A 104 -9.54 -1.37 5.95
CA LEU A 104 -9.08 -2.69 6.36
C LEU A 104 -8.11 -3.30 5.32
N GLY A 105 -8.32 -3.08 4.03
CA GLY A 105 -7.39 -3.50 2.98
C GLY A 105 -6.01 -2.84 3.12
N GLN A 106 -5.98 -1.56 3.51
CA GLN A 106 -4.77 -0.84 3.88
C GLN A 106 -4.06 -1.53 5.07
N VAL A 107 -4.76 -1.77 6.18
CA VAL A 107 -4.18 -2.49 7.33
C VAL A 107 -3.61 -3.84 6.91
N LYS A 108 -4.36 -4.62 6.12
CA LYS A 108 -3.92 -5.95 5.67
C LYS A 108 -2.65 -5.89 4.84
N ILE A 109 -2.57 -4.95 3.89
CA ILE A 109 -1.40 -4.85 3.02
C ILE A 109 -0.18 -4.33 3.76
N ALA A 110 -0.36 -3.37 4.67
CA ALA A 110 0.72 -2.83 5.49
C ALA A 110 1.32 -3.92 6.39
N VAL A 111 0.49 -4.69 7.08
CA VAL A 111 0.95 -5.80 7.93
C VAL A 111 1.65 -6.88 7.10
N PHE A 112 1.10 -7.22 5.93
CA PHE A 112 1.73 -8.20 5.05
C PHE A 112 3.11 -7.74 4.56
N MET A 113 3.23 -6.50 4.08
CA MET A 113 4.51 -5.95 3.63
C MET A 113 5.52 -5.80 4.77
N ALA A 114 5.05 -5.53 5.99
CA ALA A 114 5.91 -5.53 7.18
C ALA A 114 6.46 -6.93 7.47
N LEU A 115 5.63 -7.97 7.34
CA LEU A 115 6.01 -9.36 7.56
C LEU A 115 7.00 -9.85 6.49
N THR A 116 6.72 -9.61 5.20
CA THR A 116 7.61 -10.06 4.10
C THR A 116 8.98 -9.40 4.15
N LYS A 117 9.07 -8.18 4.69
CA LYS A 117 10.34 -7.45 4.91
C LYS A 117 11.01 -7.80 6.25
N GLY A 118 10.46 -8.73 7.04
CA GLY A 118 11.01 -9.14 8.34
C GLY A 118 10.96 -8.04 9.42
N LEU A 119 10.11 -7.03 9.25
CA LEU A 119 9.99 -5.90 10.17
C LEU A 119 9.13 -6.24 11.40
N VAL A 120 8.16 -7.13 11.18
CA VAL A 120 7.33 -7.79 12.20
C VAL A 120 7.38 -9.30 12.00
N SER A 121 7.17 -10.05 13.07
CA SER A 121 7.16 -11.51 13.09
C SER A 121 5.76 -12.05 13.40
N ARG A 122 5.54 -13.33 13.15
CA ARG A 122 4.32 -14.03 13.57
C ARG A 122 4.14 -13.92 15.08
N GLY A 123 2.90 -13.69 15.51
CA GLY A 123 2.59 -13.47 16.92
C GLY A 123 2.85 -12.04 17.42
N ASP A 124 3.51 -11.18 16.62
CA ASP A 124 3.64 -9.77 16.99
C ASP A 124 2.27 -9.11 17.03
N LEU A 125 1.99 -8.36 18.09
CA LEU A 125 0.84 -7.46 18.15
C LEU A 125 1.18 -6.14 17.48
N VAL A 126 0.36 -5.74 16.50
CA VAL A 126 0.59 -4.53 15.70
C VAL A 126 -0.62 -3.60 15.82
N VAL A 127 -0.35 -2.31 16.06
CA VAL A 127 -1.35 -1.25 16.02
C VAL A 127 -1.26 -0.51 14.68
N CYS A 128 -2.34 -0.47 13.93
CA CYS A 128 -2.40 0.22 12.65
C CYS A 128 -3.29 1.45 12.75
N LEU A 129 -2.76 2.60 12.33
CA LEU A 129 -3.50 3.85 12.17
C LEU A 129 -3.68 4.14 10.68
N SER A 130 -4.94 4.20 10.26
CA SER A 130 -5.30 4.45 8.86
C SER A 130 -6.45 5.45 8.74
N GLY A 131 -6.71 5.87 7.51
CA GLY A 131 -7.77 6.81 7.20
C GLY A 131 -8.23 6.68 5.76
N PHE A 132 -9.06 7.62 5.32
CA PHE A 132 -9.42 7.69 3.90
C PHE A 132 -8.20 8.11 3.08
N THR A 133 -7.91 7.38 2.00
CA THR A 133 -6.80 7.73 1.10
C THR A 133 -6.95 9.17 0.62
N ALA A 134 -5.85 9.93 0.65
CA ALA A 134 -5.81 11.33 0.24
C ALA A 134 -6.68 12.31 1.06
N SER A 135 -7.25 11.93 2.23
CA SER A 135 -7.96 12.90 3.08
C SER A 135 -7.06 13.70 4.01
N GLY A 136 -5.79 13.30 4.21
CA GLY A 136 -4.93 13.95 5.20
C GLY A 136 -5.26 13.59 6.65
N THR A 137 -6.12 12.60 6.91
CA THR A 137 -6.66 12.36 8.27
C THR A 137 -6.70 10.90 8.66
N LEU A 138 -6.47 10.63 9.94
CA LEU A 138 -6.68 9.32 10.56
C LEU A 138 -8.09 9.26 11.18
N ASP A 139 -8.79 8.17 10.93
CA ASP A 139 -10.10 7.90 11.53
C ASP A 139 -10.28 6.44 12.00
N THR A 140 -9.25 5.61 11.82
CA THR A 140 -9.31 4.18 12.07
C THR A 140 -8.08 3.72 12.83
N LEU A 141 -8.31 2.97 13.90
CA LEU A 141 -7.28 2.27 14.67
C LEU A 141 -7.65 0.79 14.70
N VAL A 142 -6.71 -0.06 14.32
CA VAL A 142 -6.85 -1.53 14.38
C VAL A 142 -5.70 -2.08 15.22
N VAL A 143 -6.01 -2.99 16.13
CA VAL A 143 -5.02 -3.80 16.84
C VAL A 143 -5.20 -5.24 16.39
N THR A 144 -4.14 -5.86 15.87
CA THR A 144 -4.21 -7.22 15.32
C THR A 144 -2.91 -7.97 15.60
N GLU A 145 -3.00 -9.28 15.78
CA GLU A 145 -1.83 -10.16 15.91
C GLU A 145 -1.43 -10.69 14.52
N VAL A 146 -0.16 -10.54 14.17
CA VAL A 146 0.39 -10.98 12.88
C VAL A 146 0.25 -12.49 12.73
N GLY A 147 -0.56 -12.91 11.75
CA GLY A 147 -0.81 -14.31 11.43
C GLY A 147 -2.05 -14.94 12.07
N SER A 148 -2.73 -14.27 13.01
CA SER A 148 -3.93 -14.79 13.70
C SER A 148 -5.22 -14.64 12.87
N GLU A 149 -5.43 -13.47 12.25
CA GLU A 149 -6.56 -13.16 11.37
C GLU A 149 -6.20 -13.35 9.88
N PHE A 150 -4.98 -13.83 9.62
CA PHE A 150 -4.36 -13.91 8.30
C PHE A 150 -3.99 -15.36 8.00
N GLU A 151 -5.00 -16.19 7.72
CA GLU A 151 -4.77 -17.52 7.12
C GLU A 151 -4.00 -17.45 5.78
N MET A 152 -3.80 -16.25 5.22
CA MET A 152 -3.06 -16.02 3.98
C MET A 152 -1.53 -16.11 4.09
N LEU A 153 -0.92 -16.09 5.29
CA LEU A 153 0.49 -15.67 5.40
C LEU A 153 1.50 -16.69 5.94
N ALA A 154 1.15 -17.96 6.09
CA ALA A 154 2.16 -19.04 6.16
C ALA A 154 1.52 -20.40 6.03
N PRO A 155 2.32 -21.39 5.60
CA PRO A 155 1.98 -22.78 5.79
C PRO A 155 1.75 -23.10 7.26
N LEU A 156 1.02 -24.19 7.46
CA LEU A 156 0.56 -24.71 8.74
C LEU A 156 1.71 -25.14 9.67
N ARG A 157 2.98 -25.00 9.25
CA ARG A 157 4.17 -25.44 9.97
C ARG A 157 5.34 -24.46 9.80
N PRO A 158 6.11 -24.17 10.87
CA PRO A 158 7.35 -23.37 10.80
C PRO A 158 8.39 -23.94 9.83
N GLU A 159 8.40 -25.26 9.63
CA GLU A 159 9.30 -26.00 8.73
C GLU A 159 8.98 -25.75 7.23
N GLU A 160 7.83 -25.18 6.92
CA GLU A 160 7.33 -24.96 5.57
C GLU A 160 7.40 -23.49 5.16
N GLU A 161 7.96 -22.59 5.99
CA GLU A 161 8.10 -21.16 5.65
C GLU A 161 8.49 -21.03 4.17
N PRO A 162 7.62 -20.43 3.32
CA PRO A 162 7.97 -20.27 1.93
C PRO A 162 9.13 -19.30 1.96
N SER A 163 10.34 -19.80 1.72
CA SER A 163 11.38 -18.93 1.23
C SER A 163 10.84 -18.43 -0.10
N LEU A 164 10.26 -17.23 -0.05
CA LEU A 164 9.96 -16.48 -1.26
C LEU A 164 11.32 -16.06 -1.80
N ASP A 165 11.99 -17.00 -2.47
CA ASP A 165 13.25 -16.76 -3.17
C ASP A 165 13.10 -15.61 -4.18
N SER A 166 11.86 -15.33 -4.59
CA SER A 166 11.44 -14.21 -5.41
C SER A 166 11.56 -12.82 -4.76
N GLY A 167 11.88 -12.72 -3.46
CA GLY A 167 12.09 -11.44 -2.77
C GLY A 167 10.82 -10.63 -2.50
N PRO A 168 10.85 -9.67 -1.55
CA PRO A 168 9.71 -8.79 -1.23
C PRO A 168 9.19 -7.98 -2.43
N GLU A 169 10.07 -7.64 -3.38
CA GLU A 169 9.78 -6.79 -4.54
C GLU A 169 8.81 -7.47 -5.52
N VAL A 170 8.98 -8.77 -5.77
CA VAL A 170 8.06 -9.53 -6.62
C VAL A 170 6.67 -9.61 -5.99
N ILE A 171 6.60 -9.81 -4.68
CA ILE A 171 5.32 -9.84 -3.96
C ILE A 171 4.61 -8.49 -4.04
N GLU A 172 5.34 -7.40 -3.81
CA GLU A 172 4.82 -6.04 -3.94
C GLU A 172 4.20 -5.82 -5.32
N ARG A 173 4.92 -6.24 -6.37
CA ARG A 173 4.48 -6.13 -7.75
C ARG A 173 3.26 -7.01 -8.06
N VAL A 174 3.22 -8.25 -7.56
CA VAL A 174 2.06 -9.13 -7.70
C VAL A 174 0.82 -8.52 -7.05
N ILE A 175 0.94 -7.96 -5.84
CA ILE A 175 -0.17 -7.27 -5.17
C ILE A 175 -0.64 -6.10 -6.01
N GLU A 176 0.27 -5.26 -6.51
CA GLU A 176 -0.06 -4.11 -7.34
C GLU A 176 -0.87 -4.53 -8.56
N VAL A 177 -0.42 -5.56 -9.29
CA VAL A 177 -1.17 -6.13 -10.42
C VAL A 177 -2.52 -6.68 -9.97
N ALA A 178 -2.58 -7.47 -8.90
CA ALA A 178 -3.81 -8.09 -8.42
C ALA A 178 -4.87 -7.06 -8.02
N THR A 179 -4.46 -6.02 -7.30
CA THR A 179 -5.32 -4.92 -6.86
C THR A 179 -5.73 -4.02 -8.01
N THR A 180 -4.85 -3.76 -8.97
CA THR A 180 -5.19 -3.04 -10.21
C THR A 180 -6.24 -3.79 -11.01
N LEU A 181 -6.01 -5.09 -11.28
CA LEU A 181 -6.98 -5.93 -11.98
C LEU A 181 -8.32 -6.04 -11.25
N GLY A 182 -8.30 -6.15 -9.92
CA GLY A 182 -9.51 -6.19 -9.11
C GLY A 182 -10.31 -4.88 -9.16
N ASN A 183 -9.61 -3.74 -9.19
CA ASN A 183 -10.21 -2.41 -9.25
C ASN A 183 -10.72 -2.04 -10.65
N GLU A 184 -9.95 -2.29 -11.70
CA GLU A 184 -10.35 -2.00 -13.09
C GLU A 184 -11.40 -3.01 -13.59
N GLY A 185 -11.24 -4.27 -13.20
CA GLY A 185 -12.07 -5.36 -13.63
C GLY A 185 -11.94 -5.66 -15.13
N ARG A 186 -12.81 -6.52 -15.65
CA ARG A 186 -12.95 -6.78 -17.09
C ARG A 186 -14.19 -6.08 -17.60
N GLU A 187 -14.06 -5.22 -18.61
CA GLU A 187 -15.19 -4.42 -19.12
C GLU A 187 -15.88 -3.60 -18.01
N ARG A 188 -15.10 -3.08 -17.04
CA ARG A 188 -15.56 -2.39 -15.82
C ARG A 188 -16.41 -3.24 -14.87
N LYS A 189 -16.39 -4.56 -15.00
CA LYS A 189 -17.01 -5.50 -14.07
C LYS A 189 -15.94 -6.12 -13.18
N PRO A 190 -16.11 -6.11 -11.84
CA PRO A 190 -15.17 -6.76 -10.95
C PRO A 190 -14.97 -8.23 -11.35
N VAL A 191 -13.70 -8.63 -11.48
CA VAL A 191 -13.31 -10.02 -11.71
C VAL A 191 -12.28 -10.43 -10.67
N GLY A 192 -12.42 -11.64 -10.15
CA GLY A 192 -11.41 -12.24 -9.27
C GLY A 192 -10.26 -12.81 -10.10
N ALA A 193 -9.06 -12.79 -9.53
CA ALA A 193 -7.89 -13.46 -10.07
C ALA A 193 -7.17 -14.21 -8.94
N ILE A 194 -6.57 -15.35 -9.29
CA ILE A 194 -5.67 -16.09 -8.41
C ILE A 194 -4.26 -15.92 -8.96
N PHE A 195 -3.34 -15.51 -8.08
CA PHE A 195 -1.92 -15.44 -8.37
C PHE A 195 -1.21 -16.54 -7.60
N VAL A 196 -0.29 -17.24 -8.28
CA VAL A 196 0.55 -18.26 -7.66
C VAL A 196 1.99 -17.79 -7.82
N VAL A 197 2.67 -17.62 -6.68
CA VAL A 197 4.07 -17.15 -6.63
C VAL A 197 4.93 -18.30 -6.13
N GLY A 198 5.98 -18.65 -6.88
CA GLY A 198 6.87 -19.77 -6.59
C GLY A 198 7.51 -20.32 -7.86
N ASP A 199 7.88 -21.60 -7.84
CA ASP A 199 8.45 -22.29 -9.01
C ASP A 199 7.41 -22.42 -10.15
N ALA A 200 7.50 -21.50 -11.12
CA ALA A 200 6.61 -21.45 -12.27
C ALA A 200 6.67 -22.74 -13.11
N SER A 201 7.82 -23.39 -13.23
CA SER A 201 7.96 -24.63 -14.01
C SER A 201 7.19 -25.77 -13.36
N ARG A 202 7.33 -25.92 -12.05
CA ARG A 202 6.59 -26.91 -11.26
C ARG A 202 5.09 -26.64 -11.30
N VAL A 203 4.66 -25.39 -11.08
CA VAL A 203 3.24 -25.00 -11.15
C VAL A 203 2.65 -25.29 -12.53
N LEU A 204 3.34 -24.91 -13.61
CA LEU A 204 2.87 -25.15 -14.97
C LEU A 204 2.77 -26.63 -15.31
N SER A 205 3.67 -27.49 -14.80
CA SER A 205 3.60 -28.94 -14.99
C SER A 205 2.35 -29.59 -14.38
N MET A 206 1.77 -28.95 -13.35
CA MET A 206 0.57 -29.41 -12.65
C MET A 206 -0.69 -28.67 -13.13
N SER A 207 -0.57 -27.76 -14.09
CA SER A 207 -1.64 -26.88 -14.55
C SER A 207 -2.03 -27.17 -16.00
N ARG A 208 -3.29 -26.95 -16.35
CA ARG A 208 -3.78 -27.05 -17.73
C ARG A 208 -4.41 -25.73 -18.19
N PRO A 209 -3.91 -25.08 -19.24
CA PRO A 209 -4.50 -23.83 -19.73
C PRO A 209 -5.89 -24.09 -20.33
N LEU A 210 -6.86 -23.26 -19.95
CA LEU A 210 -8.23 -23.31 -20.48
C LEU A 210 -8.39 -22.55 -21.81
N ILE A 211 -7.51 -21.59 -22.05
CA ILE A 211 -7.46 -20.76 -23.26
C ILE A 211 -6.04 -20.72 -23.82
N LEU A 212 -5.87 -20.12 -24.99
CA LEU A 212 -4.54 -19.86 -25.54
C LEU A 212 -3.74 -18.97 -24.58
N ASN A 213 -2.49 -19.35 -24.28
CA ASN A 213 -1.61 -18.53 -23.46
C ASN A 213 -1.28 -17.22 -24.20
N PRO A 214 -1.71 -16.04 -23.69
CA PRO A 214 -1.50 -14.76 -24.35
C PRO A 214 -0.03 -14.33 -24.38
N PHE A 215 0.82 -14.91 -23.52
CA PHE A 215 2.26 -14.63 -23.46
C PHE A 215 3.09 -15.58 -24.34
N ARG A 216 2.46 -16.53 -25.05
CA ARG A 216 3.19 -17.47 -25.92
C ARG A 216 3.83 -16.70 -27.08
N GLY A 217 5.13 -16.95 -27.33
CA GLY A 217 5.89 -16.31 -28.41
C GLY A 217 6.56 -14.99 -28.01
N HIS A 218 6.27 -14.48 -26.81
CA HIS A 218 7.03 -13.39 -26.23
C HIS A 218 8.35 -13.91 -25.65
N PRO A 219 9.46 -13.17 -25.81
CA PRO A 219 10.74 -13.55 -25.23
C PRO A 219 10.65 -13.48 -23.69
N GLU A 220 11.53 -14.20 -22.99
CA GLU A 220 11.46 -14.33 -21.53
C GLU A 220 11.62 -13.01 -20.80
N GLU A 221 12.47 -12.11 -21.31
CA GLU A 221 12.70 -10.81 -20.68
C GLU A 221 11.40 -9.99 -20.61
N LYS A 222 10.55 -10.09 -21.64
CA LYS A 222 9.24 -9.41 -21.73
C LYS A 222 8.13 -10.09 -20.94
N ARG A 223 8.41 -11.21 -20.28
CA ARG A 223 7.47 -11.95 -19.42
C ARG A 223 7.82 -11.78 -17.93
N ASN A 224 8.86 -11.01 -17.63
CA ASN A 224 9.24 -10.69 -16.26
C ASN A 224 8.20 -9.75 -15.64
N ILE A 225 7.74 -10.04 -14.43
CA ILE A 225 6.76 -9.21 -13.73
C ILE A 225 7.33 -7.87 -13.26
N MET A 226 8.67 -7.79 -13.18
CA MET A 226 9.42 -6.61 -12.76
C MET A 226 9.73 -5.64 -13.92
N ASP A 227 9.40 -6.00 -15.16
CA ASP A 227 9.42 -5.12 -16.35
C ASP A 227 8.14 -4.26 -16.40
#